data_AF-A0A2C9ERS7-F1
#
_entry.id   AF-A0A2C9ERS7-F1
#
_cell.length_a   1.000
_cell.length_b   1.000
_cell.length_c   1.000
_cell.angle_alpha   90.00
_cell.angle_beta   90.00
_cell.angle_gamma   90.00
#
_symmetry.space_group_name_H-M   'P 1'
#
loop_
_entity.id
_entity.type
_entity.pdbx_description
1 polymer ?
#
loop_
_entity_poly.entity_id
_entity_poly.type
_entity_poly.pdbx_seq_one_letter_code
_entity_poly.pdbx_strand_id
1 'polypeptide(L)'
;MKHNVILVVLDGLNHEVARHAMGHLQAYVGAGRAALYKLQCELPALSRPLYECILTGVRPIDSGIVHNQVSRLSNQRSLFHYAREAGLSTAAAAYHWVSELYNRSPFNAPQDRHTANPELPIQYGHFYWSDHYPDSHLFADAEDLRLRHQPNLLLVHPMNIDDAGHKHGLDSSQYRNSARSADIILADYLQGWLDAGYQVLVTADHGMNNDRSHNGLLAEEREVPLFVLGDAFSLDPAAAPKQTELCGTVCQLLGAPHDKPFCRELLK
;
A
#
# COMPACT_ATOMS: atom_id res chain seq x y z
N MET A 1 9.09 19.85 3.06
CA MET A 1 8.03 20.17 4.04
C MET A 1 7.56 18.88 4.68
N LYS A 2 6.98 18.91 5.89
CA LYS A 2 6.46 17.71 6.56
C LYS A 2 4.98 17.57 6.21
N HIS A 3 4.59 16.43 5.67
CA HIS A 3 3.21 16.12 5.32
C HIS A 3 2.72 14.87 6.03
N ASN A 4 1.40 14.76 6.21
CA ASN A 4 0.80 13.47 6.55
C ASN A 4 0.64 12.65 5.27
N VAL A 5 0.78 11.33 5.38
CA VAL A 5 0.79 10.42 4.24
C VAL A 5 -0.21 9.29 4.43
N ILE A 6 -0.98 9.00 3.38
CA ILE A 6 -1.76 7.77 3.27
C ILE A 6 -1.14 6.93 2.15
N LEU A 7 -0.76 5.71 2.49
CA LEU A 7 -0.32 4.71 1.52
C LEU A 7 -1.44 3.69 1.36
N VAL A 8 -2.03 3.62 0.17
CA VAL A 8 -3.01 2.61 -0.21
C VAL A 8 -2.30 1.53 -1.04
N VAL A 9 -2.34 0.28 -0.58
CA VAL A 9 -1.80 -0.88 -1.31
C VAL A 9 -2.98 -1.76 -1.72
N LEU A 10 -3.37 -1.67 -2.99
CA LEU A 10 -4.42 -2.49 -3.58
C LEU A 10 -3.81 -3.83 -3.99
N ASP A 11 -3.94 -4.85 -3.15
CA ASP A 11 -3.29 -6.15 -3.33
C ASP A 11 -3.59 -6.75 -4.71
N GLY A 12 -2.53 -7.21 -5.39
CA GLY A 12 -2.63 -7.92 -6.66
C GLY A 12 -3.11 -7.08 -7.83
N LEU A 13 -3.15 -5.74 -7.75
CA LEU A 13 -3.57 -4.86 -8.85
C LEU A 13 -2.49 -4.70 -9.95
N ASN A 14 -2.79 -5.24 -11.13
CA ASN A 14 -2.00 -5.10 -12.33
C ASN A 14 -2.04 -3.66 -12.92
N HIS A 15 -0.91 -3.19 -13.48
CA HIS A 15 -0.78 -1.85 -14.06
C HIS A 15 -1.75 -1.55 -15.21
N GLU A 16 -1.90 -2.46 -16.18
CA GLU A 16 -2.81 -2.22 -17.32
C GLU A 16 -4.26 -2.18 -16.86
N VAL A 17 -4.64 -3.05 -15.92
CA VAL A 17 -5.98 -2.99 -15.30
C VAL A 17 -6.17 -1.68 -14.56
N ALA A 18 -5.19 -1.23 -13.79
CA ALA A 18 -5.25 0.08 -13.15
C ALA A 18 -5.44 1.22 -14.17
N ARG A 19 -4.71 1.15 -15.30
CA ARG A 19 -4.76 2.14 -16.38
C ARG A 19 -6.16 2.28 -16.98
N HIS A 20 -6.87 1.17 -17.19
CA HIS A 20 -8.17 1.20 -17.87
C HIS A 20 -9.40 0.98 -16.96
N ALA A 21 -9.22 0.65 -15.67
CA ALA A 21 -10.32 0.29 -14.77
C ALA A 21 -10.43 1.16 -13.50
N MET A 22 -9.47 2.05 -13.23
CA MET A 22 -9.52 3.00 -12.10
C MET A 22 -9.99 4.38 -12.58
N GLY A 23 -11.25 4.46 -13.04
CA GLY A 23 -11.80 5.65 -13.69
C GLY A 23 -11.78 6.92 -12.83
N HIS A 24 -12.01 6.80 -11.52
CA HIS A 24 -11.93 7.90 -10.58
C HIS A 24 -10.50 8.40 -10.41
N LEU A 25 -9.51 7.52 -10.15
CA LEU A 25 -8.11 7.94 -10.12
C LEU A 25 -7.64 8.53 -11.45
N GLN A 26 -8.07 7.96 -12.58
CA GLN A 26 -7.78 8.50 -13.91
C GLN A 26 -8.42 9.88 -14.14
N ALA A 27 -9.55 10.21 -13.51
CA ALA A 27 -10.11 11.54 -13.58
C ALA A 27 -9.19 12.59 -12.93
N TYR A 28 -8.52 12.26 -11.82
CA TYR A 28 -7.50 13.13 -11.22
C TYR A 28 -6.28 13.29 -12.14
N VAL A 29 -5.84 12.21 -12.78
CA VAL A 29 -4.74 12.25 -13.76
C VAL A 29 -5.11 13.14 -14.95
N GLY A 30 -6.28 12.94 -15.56
CA GLY A 30 -6.78 13.75 -16.68
C GLY A 30 -6.99 15.22 -16.33
N ALA A 31 -7.23 15.53 -15.05
CA ALA A 31 -7.33 16.90 -14.54
C ALA A 31 -5.96 17.53 -14.17
N GLY A 32 -4.85 16.82 -14.34
CA GLY A 32 -3.51 17.28 -13.95
C GLY A 32 -3.31 17.41 -12.43
N ARG A 33 -4.09 16.66 -11.63
CA ARG A 33 -4.06 16.65 -10.16
C ARG A 33 -3.40 15.41 -9.57
N ALA A 34 -3.04 14.46 -10.42
CA ALA A 34 -2.36 13.22 -10.08
C ALA A 34 -1.47 12.79 -11.25
N ALA A 35 -0.58 11.85 -10.98
CA ALA A 35 0.19 11.15 -12.01
C ALA A 35 0.11 9.64 -11.76
N LEU A 36 0.09 8.86 -12.86
CA LEU A 36 0.19 7.41 -12.85
C LEU A 36 1.57 7.01 -13.37
N TYR A 37 2.32 6.28 -12.56
CA TYR A 37 3.59 5.67 -12.92
C TYR A 37 3.46 4.15 -13.02
N LYS A 38 4.33 3.55 -13.83
CA LYS A 38 4.50 2.10 -13.88
C LYS A 38 5.70 1.70 -13.04
N LEU A 39 5.47 0.91 -12.01
CA LEU A 39 6.52 0.28 -11.22
C LEU A 39 6.76 -1.15 -11.72
N GLN A 40 7.96 -1.66 -11.46
CA GLN A 40 8.23 -3.09 -11.50
C GLN A 40 8.37 -3.59 -10.07
N CYS A 41 7.56 -4.58 -9.67
CA CYS A 41 7.68 -5.19 -8.36
C CYS A 41 8.97 -6.02 -8.24
N GLU A 42 9.46 -6.14 -7.01
CA GLU A 42 10.56 -7.02 -6.66
C GLU A 42 10.13 -8.50 -6.71
N LEU A 43 11.10 -9.38 -6.50
CA LEU A 43 10.91 -10.83 -6.52
C LEU A 43 11.21 -11.46 -5.16
N PRO A 44 10.48 -12.52 -4.77
CA PRO A 44 9.36 -13.13 -5.51
C PRO A 44 8.11 -12.25 -5.55
N ALA A 45 7.34 -12.35 -6.63
CA ALA A 45 6.09 -11.59 -6.82
C ALA A 45 4.96 -12.17 -5.95
N LEU A 46 5.13 -12.11 -4.63
CA LEU A 46 4.25 -12.67 -3.60
C LEU A 46 3.93 -11.60 -2.57
N SER A 47 2.72 -11.67 -2.00
CA SER A 47 2.18 -10.61 -1.18
C SER A 47 3.00 -10.32 0.07
N ARG A 48 3.21 -11.29 0.99
CA ARG A 48 3.98 -11.03 2.23
C ARG A 48 5.41 -10.53 1.96
N PRO A 49 6.19 -11.13 1.04
CA PRO A 49 7.48 -10.58 0.61
C PRO A 49 7.41 -9.13 0.13
N LEU A 50 6.37 -8.77 -0.62
CA LEU A 50 6.27 -7.45 -1.24
C LEU A 50 5.62 -6.40 -0.33
N TYR A 51 4.81 -6.81 0.65
CA TYR A 51 4.45 -5.93 1.76
C TYR A 51 5.73 -5.49 2.50
N GLU A 52 6.59 -6.45 2.85
CA GLU A 52 7.87 -6.17 3.49
C GLU A 52 8.74 -5.26 2.61
N CYS A 53 8.82 -5.54 1.30
CA CYS A 53 9.60 -4.73 0.37
C CYS A 53 9.10 -3.29 0.27
N ILE A 54 7.80 -3.07 0.09
CA ILE A 54 7.21 -1.73 -0.01
C ILE A 54 7.45 -0.95 1.29
N LEU A 55 7.19 -1.59 2.43
CA LEU A 55 7.17 -0.92 3.72
C LEU A 55 8.57 -0.70 4.31
N THR A 56 9.60 -1.39 3.80
CA THR A 56 10.99 -1.26 4.29
C THR A 56 11.99 -0.80 3.23
N GLY A 57 11.63 -0.85 1.94
CA GLY A 57 12.52 -0.63 0.81
C GLY A 57 13.58 -1.73 0.61
N VAL A 58 13.46 -2.88 1.29
CA VAL A 58 14.43 -3.98 1.24
C VAL A 58 13.88 -5.12 0.40
N ARG A 59 14.68 -5.61 -0.57
CA ARG A 59 14.26 -6.71 -1.45
C ARG A 59 14.00 -7.99 -0.64
N PRO A 60 13.05 -8.85 -1.05
CA PRO A 60 12.73 -10.07 -0.33
C PRO A 60 13.92 -10.98 -0.01
N ILE A 61 14.86 -11.14 -0.95
CA ILE A 61 16.04 -11.98 -0.76
C ILE A 61 16.99 -11.43 0.32
N ASP A 62 16.97 -10.12 0.55
CA ASP A 62 17.81 -9.45 1.55
C ASP A 62 17.10 -9.39 2.92
N SER A 63 15.77 -9.21 2.94
CA SER A 63 14.99 -9.20 4.20
C SER A 63 14.79 -10.60 4.78
N GLY A 64 14.84 -11.63 3.93
CA GLY A 64 14.56 -13.02 4.27
C GLY A 64 13.08 -13.36 4.37
N ILE A 65 12.17 -12.43 4.05
CA ILE A 65 10.73 -12.73 3.86
C ILE A 65 10.55 -13.12 2.39
N VAL A 66 10.84 -14.38 2.06
CA VAL A 66 10.92 -14.86 0.67
C VAL A 66 9.70 -15.65 0.21
N HIS A 67 8.72 -15.91 1.08
CA HIS A 67 7.42 -16.49 0.71
C HIS A 67 6.35 -16.17 1.76
N ASN A 68 5.08 -16.33 1.42
CA ASN A 68 3.94 -15.98 2.28
C ASN A 68 3.92 -16.72 3.64
N GLN A 69 4.49 -17.92 3.70
CA GLN A 69 4.59 -18.72 4.95
C GLN A 69 5.71 -18.30 5.91
N VAL A 70 6.55 -17.29 5.60
CA VAL A 70 7.56 -16.80 6.54
C VAL A 70 6.87 -15.93 7.60
N SER A 71 6.43 -16.56 8.69
CA SER A 71 5.73 -15.89 9.79
C SER A 71 6.66 -15.50 10.93
N ARG A 72 7.12 -14.25 10.93
CA ARG A 72 7.89 -13.63 12.01
C ARG A 72 7.81 -12.11 11.95
N LEU A 73 8.24 -11.45 13.03
CA LEU A 73 8.57 -10.03 12.98
C LEU A 73 9.69 -9.78 11.96
N SER A 74 9.57 -8.68 11.24
CA SER A 74 10.62 -8.15 10.39
C SER A 74 11.87 -7.87 11.23
N ASN A 75 13.04 -8.08 10.62
CA ASN A 75 14.33 -7.66 11.16
C ASN A 75 14.82 -6.36 10.49
N GLN A 76 13.97 -5.74 9.68
CA GLN A 76 14.23 -4.49 8.97
C GLN A 76 13.49 -3.34 9.63
N ARG A 77 13.94 -2.12 9.34
CA ARG A 77 13.24 -0.90 9.72
C ARG A 77 12.24 -0.53 8.63
N SER A 78 10.97 -0.48 8.99
CA SER A 78 9.86 -0.07 8.11
C SER A 78 9.51 1.42 8.27
N LEU A 79 8.68 1.94 7.37
CA LEU A 79 8.12 3.30 7.44
C LEU A 79 7.50 3.62 8.80
N PHE A 80 6.94 2.62 9.49
CA PHE A 80 6.35 2.77 10.82
C PHE A 80 7.43 3.06 11.87
N HIS A 81 8.56 2.35 11.81
CA HIS A 81 9.69 2.59 12.70
C HIS A 81 10.28 3.98 12.50
N TYR A 82 10.52 4.39 11.25
CA TYR A 82 11.04 5.73 10.95
C TYR A 82 10.09 6.84 11.41
N ALA A 83 8.78 6.68 11.19
CA ALA A 83 7.79 7.64 11.65
C ALA A 83 7.77 7.75 13.18
N ARG A 84 7.77 6.62 13.90
CA ARG A 84 7.78 6.59 15.37
C ARG A 84 9.04 7.23 15.95
N GLU A 85 10.21 6.91 15.41
CA GLU A 85 11.48 7.52 15.84
C GLU A 85 11.54 9.02 15.56
N ALA A 86 10.81 9.51 14.56
CA ALA A 86 10.63 10.93 14.29
C ALA A 86 9.55 11.60 15.18
N GLY A 87 8.96 10.86 16.13
CA GLY A 87 7.91 11.35 17.02
C GLY A 87 6.53 11.45 16.38
N LEU A 88 6.31 10.80 15.24
CA LEU A 88 5.06 10.83 14.48
C LEU A 88 4.13 9.67 14.88
N SER A 89 2.84 9.86 14.63
CA SER A 89 1.80 8.85 14.87
C SER A 89 1.55 7.97 13.65
N THR A 90 1.29 6.68 13.89
CA THR A 90 1.11 5.67 12.84
C THR A 90 -0.19 4.89 13.00
N ALA A 91 -0.81 4.54 11.88
CA ALA A 91 -1.96 3.66 11.86
C ALA A 91 -1.98 2.72 10.64
N ALA A 92 -2.71 1.61 10.73
CA ALA A 92 -2.93 0.70 9.62
C ALA A 92 -4.30 0.02 9.67
N ALA A 93 -5.05 0.08 8.56
CA ALA A 93 -6.15 -0.83 8.27
C ALA A 93 -5.66 -1.83 7.21
N ALA A 94 -5.33 -3.07 7.61
CA ALA A 94 -4.59 -3.98 6.75
C ALA A 94 -4.79 -5.47 7.06
N TYR A 95 -4.32 -6.34 6.17
CA TYR A 95 -4.28 -7.77 6.44
C TYR A 95 -3.36 -8.08 7.62
N HIS A 96 -3.70 -9.10 8.40
CA HIS A 96 -3.02 -9.39 9.67
C HIS A 96 -1.51 -9.66 9.52
N TRP A 97 -1.03 -10.05 8.34
CA TRP A 97 0.41 -10.21 8.07
C TRP A 97 1.20 -8.93 8.31
N VAL A 98 0.60 -7.75 8.11
CA VAL A 98 1.25 -6.47 8.43
C VAL A 98 1.47 -6.33 9.94
N SER A 99 0.48 -6.74 10.75
CA SER A 99 0.65 -6.82 12.22
C SER A 99 1.74 -7.82 12.59
N GLU A 100 1.81 -8.97 11.91
CA GLU A 100 2.85 -9.98 12.17
C GLU A 100 4.25 -9.49 11.81
N LEU A 101 4.38 -8.66 10.78
CA LEU A 101 5.66 -8.10 10.38
C LEU A 101 6.15 -7.02 11.36
N TYR A 102 5.27 -6.20 11.94
CA TYR A 102 5.72 -4.99 12.67
C TYR A 102 5.23 -4.83 14.11
N ASN A 103 4.21 -5.56 14.54
CA ASN A 103 3.68 -5.44 15.91
C ASN A 103 3.92 -6.71 16.72
N ARG A 104 3.38 -7.86 16.25
CA ARG A 104 3.45 -9.12 16.97
C ARG A 104 3.24 -10.32 16.05
N SER A 105 4.14 -11.31 16.13
CA SER A 105 3.98 -12.62 15.49
C SER A 105 4.11 -13.73 16.54
N PRO A 106 3.22 -14.75 16.55
CA PRO A 106 2.07 -14.92 15.66
C PRO A 106 0.93 -13.93 15.97
N PHE A 107 0.07 -13.67 14.99
CA PHE A 107 -1.15 -12.90 15.17
C PHE A 107 -2.16 -13.65 16.07
N ASN A 108 -2.77 -12.95 17.01
CA ASN A 108 -3.85 -13.46 17.85
C ASN A 108 -5.05 -12.51 17.74
N ALA A 109 -6.04 -12.94 16.96
CA ALA A 109 -7.14 -12.09 16.52
C ALA A 109 -7.92 -11.40 17.66
N PRO A 110 -8.28 -12.06 18.79
CA PRO A 110 -8.98 -11.39 19.88
C PRO A 110 -8.23 -10.20 20.50
N GLN A 111 -6.89 -10.23 20.44
CA GLN A 111 -6.04 -9.21 21.04
C GLN A 111 -5.52 -8.20 20.03
N ASP A 112 -5.18 -8.65 18.82
CA ASP A 112 -4.45 -7.84 17.84
C ASP A 112 -5.38 -7.13 16.86
N ARG A 113 -6.58 -7.66 16.59
CA ARG A 113 -7.51 -7.13 15.57
C ARG A 113 -7.67 -5.61 15.70
N HIS A 114 -7.91 -5.12 16.91
CA HIS A 114 -7.97 -3.69 17.20
C HIS A 114 -6.81 -3.32 18.11
N THR A 115 -5.77 -2.76 17.54
CA THR A 115 -4.59 -2.31 18.25
C THR A 115 -4.73 -0.84 18.61
N ALA A 116 -4.48 -0.48 19.88
CA ALA A 116 -4.32 0.89 20.35
C ALA A 116 -3.22 0.90 21.43
N ASN A 117 -1.96 0.89 20.98
CA ASN A 117 -0.79 0.81 21.86
C ASN A 117 0.31 1.76 21.37
N PRO A 118 0.57 2.87 22.09
CA PRO A 118 1.56 3.86 21.68
C PRO A 118 2.99 3.32 21.54
N GLU A 119 3.33 2.20 22.19
CA GLU A 119 4.69 1.63 22.18
C GLU A 119 4.99 0.81 20.92
N LEU A 120 3.97 0.47 20.12
CA LEU A 120 4.14 -0.33 18.91
C LEU A 120 4.53 0.51 17.68
N PRO A 121 5.22 -0.08 16.69
CA PRO A 121 5.47 0.57 15.41
C PRO A 121 4.18 1.01 14.72
N ILE A 122 3.15 0.15 14.68
CA ILE A 122 1.79 0.52 14.27
C ILE A 122 0.97 0.74 15.54
N GLN A 123 0.80 1.99 15.94
CA GLN A 123 0.18 2.33 17.22
C GLN A 123 -1.32 2.07 17.23
N TYR A 124 -2.00 2.35 16.12
CA TYR A 124 -3.43 2.19 15.97
C TYR A 124 -3.71 1.29 14.76
N GLY A 125 -4.41 0.17 14.96
CA GLY A 125 -4.55 -0.83 13.90
C GLY A 125 -5.91 -1.49 13.89
N HIS A 126 -6.45 -1.68 12.69
CA HIS A 126 -7.59 -2.57 12.42
C HIS A 126 -7.11 -3.65 11.45
N PHE A 127 -6.97 -4.89 11.95
CA PHE A 127 -6.39 -5.99 11.19
C PHE A 127 -7.41 -7.08 10.87
N TYR A 128 -7.67 -7.31 9.59
CA TYR A 128 -8.51 -8.42 9.12
C TYR A 128 -7.67 -9.65 8.77
N TRP A 129 -8.29 -10.83 8.78
CA TRP A 129 -7.61 -12.11 8.51
C TRP A 129 -8.39 -13.05 7.59
N SER A 130 -9.46 -12.54 6.99
CA SER A 130 -10.27 -13.29 6.03
C SER A 130 -10.06 -12.69 4.66
N ASP A 131 -9.65 -13.50 3.68
CA ASP A 131 -9.26 -13.04 2.35
C ASP A 131 -10.42 -12.36 1.60
N HIS A 132 -11.66 -12.68 1.96
CA HIS A 132 -12.88 -12.09 1.41
C HIS A 132 -13.43 -10.92 2.28
N TYR A 133 -12.61 -10.31 3.14
CA TYR A 133 -13.05 -9.17 3.95
C TYR A 133 -13.43 -8.01 3.04
N PRO A 134 -14.65 -7.44 3.14
CA PRO A 134 -15.10 -6.46 2.16
C PRO A 134 -14.24 -5.20 2.17
N ASP A 135 -13.73 -4.81 1.00
CA ASP A 135 -13.00 -3.54 0.84
C ASP A 135 -13.78 -2.34 1.39
N SER A 136 -15.11 -2.31 1.26
CA SER A 136 -15.95 -1.24 1.83
C SER A 136 -15.80 -1.11 3.35
N HIS A 137 -15.66 -2.23 4.05
CA HIS A 137 -15.44 -2.24 5.49
C HIS A 137 -14.00 -1.85 5.82
N LEU A 138 -13.04 -2.30 5.03
CA LEU A 138 -11.65 -1.92 5.23
C LEU A 138 -11.41 -0.42 5.04
N PHE A 139 -11.98 0.18 3.98
CA PHE A 139 -11.88 1.63 3.78
C PHE A 139 -12.59 2.40 4.89
N ALA A 140 -13.72 1.89 5.42
CA ALA A 140 -14.36 2.46 6.60
C ALA A 140 -13.48 2.33 7.86
N ASP A 141 -12.80 1.19 8.06
CA ASP A 141 -11.83 0.97 9.14
C ASP A 141 -10.66 1.96 9.04
N ALA A 142 -10.15 2.22 7.83
CA ALA A 142 -9.09 3.21 7.60
C ALA A 142 -9.56 4.63 7.93
N GLU A 143 -10.76 5.01 7.48
CA GLU A 143 -11.31 6.34 7.72
C GLU A 143 -11.60 6.56 9.22
N ASP A 144 -12.09 5.54 9.90
CA ASP A 144 -12.29 5.54 11.34
C ASP A 144 -10.96 5.79 12.09
N LEU A 145 -9.88 5.10 11.73
CA LEU A 145 -8.55 5.37 12.29
C LEU A 145 -8.10 6.81 12.01
N ARG A 146 -8.32 7.31 10.78
CA ARG A 146 -7.95 8.68 10.39
C ARG A 146 -8.69 9.73 11.22
N LEU A 147 -10.00 9.59 11.38
CA LEU A 147 -10.84 10.54 12.11
C LEU A 147 -10.53 10.54 13.61
N ARG A 148 -10.34 9.35 14.22
CA ARG A 148 -10.09 9.25 15.66
C ARG A 148 -8.68 9.67 16.06
N HIS A 149 -7.69 9.33 15.25
CA HIS A 149 -6.28 9.43 15.65
C HIS A 149 -5.47 10.43 14.84
N GLN A 150 -5.97 10.89 13.69
CA GLN A 150 -5.29 11.81 12.77
C GLN A 150 -3.81 11.44 12.59
N PRO A 151 -3.53 10.18 12.19
CA PRO A 151 -2.17 9.67 12.12
C PRO A 151 -1.36 10.46 11.08
N ASN A 152 -0.07 10.66 11.35
CA ASN A 152 0.83 11.20 10.33
C ASN A 152 1.05 10.22 9.18
N LEU A 153 0.98 8.91 9.46
CA LEU A 153 1.13 7.85 8.49
C LEU A 153 0.01 6.82 8.64
N LEU A 154 -0.79 6.63 7.58
CA LEU A 154 -1.84 5.62 7.52
C LEU A 154 -1.58 4.66 6.36
N LEU A 155 -1.55 3.35 6.65
CA LEU A 155 -1.60 2.29 5.65
C LEU A 155 -3.05 1.81 5.46
N VAL A 156 -3.48 1.67 4.22
CA VAL A 156 -4.76 1.08 3.82
C VAL A 156 -4.50 -0.05 2.84
N HIS A 157 -4.92 -1.28 3.15
CA HIS A 157 -4.53 -2.46 2.37
C HIS A 157 -5.70 -3.41 2.09
N PRO A 158 -6.54 -3.15 1.05
CA PRO A 158 -7.59 -4.07 0.60
C PRO A 158 -7.05 -5.24 -0.22
N MET A 159 -7.78 -6.36 -0.26
CA MET A 159 -7.36 -7.62 -0.88
C MET A 159 -8.32 -8.18 -1.94
N ASN A 160 -9.51 -7.61 -2.12
CA ASN A 160 -10.51 -8.20 -3.02
C ASN A 160 -10.08 -8.26 -4.50
N ILE A 161 -9.11 -7.45 -4.94
CA ILE A 161 -8.58 -7.52 -6.32
C ILE A 161 -7.78 -8.79 -6.50
N ASP A 162 -6.82 -9.07 -5.61
CA ASP A 162 -6.06 -10.31 -5.59
C ASP A 162 -6.95 -11.55 -5.40
N ASP A 163 -7.87 -11.54 -4.44
CA ASP A 163 -8.81 -12.63 -4.20
C ASP A 163 -9.67 -12.94 -5.45
N ALA A 164 -10.15 -11.91 -6.15
CA ALA A 164 -10.84 -12.09 -7.43
C ALA A 164 -9.92 -12.64 -8.52
N GLY A 165 -8.65 -12.23 -8.52
CA GLY A 165 -7.61 -12.71 -9.42
C GLY A 165 -7.32 -14.19 -9.24
N HIS A 166 -7.15 -14.66 -8.01
CA HIS A 166 -7.00 -16.08 -7.71
C HIS A 166 -8.23 -16.92 -8.08
N LYS A 167 -9.43 -16.36 -7.97
CA LYS A 167 -10.67 -17.07 -8.32
C LYS A 167 -10.90 -17.13 -9.83
N HIS A 168 -10.54 -16.10 -10.57
CA HIS A 168 -11.02 -15.89 -11.94
C HIS A 168 -9.94 -15.59 -12.99
N GLY A 169 -8.74 -15.17 -12.58
CA GLY A 169 -7.62 -14.81 -13.46
C GLY A 169 -7.69 -13.37 -13.96
N LEU A 170 -6.55 -12.88 -14.46
CA LEU A 170 -6.35 -11.51 -14.95
C LEU A 170 -7.39 -11.08 -16.01
N ASP A 171 -7.60 -11.91 -17.03
CA ASP A 171 -8.47 -11.57 -18.17
C ASP A 171 -9.98 -11.66 -17.86
N SER A 172 -10.34 -11.97 -16.62
CA SER A 172 -11.74 -12.07 -16.21
C SER A 172 -12.43 -10.71 -16.02
N SER A 173 -13.74 -10.69 -16.23
CA SER A 173 -14.55 -9.52 -15.87
C SER A 173 -14.57 -9.26 -14.36
N GLN A 174 -14.45 -10.33 -13.57
CA GLN A 174 -14.49 -10.32 -12.11
C GLN A 174 -13.29 -9.57 -11.54
N TYR A 175 -12.08 -9.88 -12.00
CA TYR A 175 -10.86 -9.16 -11.61
C TYR A 175 -10.95 -7.67 -11.96
N ARG A 176 -11.30 -7.34 -13.22
CA ARG A 176 -11.46 -5.94 -13.65
C ARG A 176 -12.57 -5.20 -12.90
N ASN A 177 -13.67 -5.87 -12.55
CA ASN A 177 -14.76 -5.26 -11.79
C ASN A 177 -14.42 -5.12 -10.31
N SER A 178 -13.55 -5.96 -9.76
CA SER A 178 -13.00 -5.78 -8.42
C SER A 178 -12.18 -4.48 -8.36
N ALA A 179 -11.31 -4.24 -9.35
CA ALA A 179 -10.58 -2.97 -9.46
C ALA A 179 -11.50 -1.75 -9.57
N ARG A 180 -12.55 -1.81 -10.42
CA ARG A 180 -13.57 -0.74 -10.50
C ARG A 180 -14.28 -0.51 -9.18
N SER A 181 -14.57 -1.59 -8.44
CA SER A 181 -15.26 -1.49 -7.16
C SER A 181 -14.38 -0.82 -6.10
N ALA A 182 -13.09 -1.18 -6.03
CA ALA A 182 -12.12 -0.54 -5.15
C ALA A 182 -11.96 0.95 -5.49
N ASP A 183 -11.91 1.32 -6.77
CA ASP A 183 -11.83 2.70 -7.23
C ASP A 183 -13.07 3.54 -6.87
N ILE A 184 -14.27 2.96 -7.00
CA ILE A 184 -15.53 3.58 -6.59
C ILE A 184 -15.56 3.81 -5.07
N ILE A 185 -15.17 2.81 -4.28
CA ILE A 185 -15.14 2.94 -2.82
C ILE A 185 -14.12 4.02 -2.41
N LEU A 186 -12.93 4.01 -3.01
CA LEU A 186 -11.89 5.01 -2.75
C LEU A 186 -12.38 6.43 -3.06
N ALA A 187 -13.29 6.61 -4.04
CA ALA A 187 -13.85 7.90 -4.39
C ALA A 187 -14.62 8.58 -3.25
N ASP A 188 -15.21 7.80 -2.34
CA ASP A 188 -15.92 8.34 -1.19
C ASP A 188 -14.98 9.02 -0.17
N TYR A 189 -13.68 8.69 -0.19
CA TYR A 189 -12.72 9.12 0.82
C TYR A 189 -11.60 10.02 0.30
N LEU A 190 -11.14 9.80 -0.94
CA LEU A 190 -9.92 10.41 -1.47
C LEU A 190 -9.93 11.94 -1.40
N GLN A 191 -11.02 12.58 -1.82
CA GLN A 191 -11.09 14.05 -1.76
C GLN A 191 -11.03 14.56 -0.32
N GLY A 192 -11.71 13.89 0.62
CA GLY A 192 -11.66 14.25 2.03
C GLY A 192 -10.26 14.08 2.65
N TRP A 193 -9.48 13.10 2.19
CA TRP A 193 -8.08 12.95 2.59
C TRP A 193 -7.20 14.08 2.08
N LEU A 194 -7.36 14.44 0.80
CA LEU A 194 -6.64 15.54 0.17
C LEU A 194 -6.99 16.89 0.83
N ASP A 195 -8.27 17.15 1.10
CA ASP A 195 -8.73 18.36 1.79
C ASP A 195 -8.18 18.45 3.22
N ALA A 196 -7.95 17.31 3.87
CA ALA A 196 -7.28 17.22 5.17
C ALA A 196 -5.75 17.34 5.09
N GLY A 197 -5.19 17.61 3.89
CA GLY A 197 -3.77 17.86 3.67
C GLY A 197 -2.90 16.61 3.54
N TYR A 198 -3.50 15.42 3.47
CA TYR A 198 -2.74 14.19 3.26
C TYR A 198 -2.18 14.12 1.83
N GLN A 199 -0.98 13.58 1.71
CA GLN A 199 -0.40 13.15 0.45
C GLN A 199 -0.72 11.67 0.28
N VAL A 200 -1.30 11.30 -0.86
CA VAL A 200 -1.83 9.95 -1.06
C VAL A 200 -1.03 9.25 -2.16
N LEU A 201 -0.53 8.06 -1.83
CA LEU A 201 0.05 7.12 -2.80
C LEU A 201 -0.89 5.92 -2.91
N VAL A 202 -1.25 5.52 -4.13
CA VAL A 202 -2.03 4.30 -4.39
C VAL A 202 -1.21 3.38 -5.29
N THR A 203 -0.85 2.21 -4.79
CA THR A 203 0.01 1.25 -5.48
C THR A 203 -0.53 -0.17 -5.35
N ALA A 204 0.13 -1.13 -6.00
CA ALA A 204 0.01 -2.54 -5.66
C ALA A 204 1.37 -3.11 -5.24
N ASP A 205 1.33 -4.29 -4.65
CA ASP A 205 2.48 -5.14 -4.37
C ASP A 205 2.89 -5.94 -5.61
N HIS A 206 1.97 -6.68 -6.21
CA HIS A 206 2.15 -7.42 -7.47
C HIS A 206 0.90 -7.34 -8.36
N GLY A 207 0.93 -7.99 -9.51
CA GLY A 207 -0.23 -8.23 -10.36
C GLY A 207 -0.72 -9.68 -10.32
N MET A 208 -1.39 -10.13 -11.37
CA MET A 208 -2.01 -11.45 -11.46
C MET A 208 -1.88 -11.98 -12.89
N ASN A 209 -1.70 -13.28 -13.08
CA ASN A 209 -1.70 -13.90 -14.40
C ASN A 209 -2.99 -14.70 -14.70
N ASN A 210 -3.09 -15.23 -15.92
CA ASN A 210 -4.26 -16.01 -16.36
C ASN A 210 -4.31 -17.44 -15.79
N ASP A 211 -3.21 -17.92 -15.22
CA ASP A 211 -3.18 -19.15 -14.42
C ASP A 211 -3.73 -18.94 -13.01
N ARG A 212 -4.24 -17.73 -12.72
CA ARG A 212 -4.84 -17.31 -11.44
C ARG A 212 -3.82 -17.34 -10.30
N SER A 213 -2.59 -17.02 -10.64
CA SER A 213 -1.46 -17.03 -9.75
C SER A 213 -0.59 -15.81 -9.99
N HIS A 214 0.36 -15.63 -9.10
CA HIS A 214 1.47 -14.71 -9.19
C HIS A 214 2.66 -15.38 -8.51
N ASN A 215 3.90 -14.92 -8.79
CA ASN A 215 5.22 -15.28 -8.19
C ASN A 215 6.34 -15.30 -9.27
N GLY A 216 5.99 -15.08 -10.54
CA GLY A 216 6.85 -15.21 -11.70
C GLY A 216 7.43 -13.91 -12.25
N LEU A 217 7.93 -14.01 -13.47
CA LEU A 217 8.60 -12.91 -14.20
C LEU A 217 7.70 -12.22 -15.22
N LEU A 218 6.45 -12.67 -15.37
CA LEU A 218 5.53 -12.13 -16.36
C LEU A 218 5.28 -10.64 -16.09
N ALA A 219 5.09 -9.87 -17.17
CA ALA A 219 4.83 -8.44 -17.05
C ALA A 219 3.54 -8.20 -16.28
N GLU A 220 2.51 -9.01 -16.50
CA GLU A 220 1.24 -8.90 -15.80
C GLU A 220 1.31 -9.17 -14.29
N GLU A 221 2.32 -9.93 -13.85
CA GLU A 221 2.58 -10.20 -12.44
C GLU A 221 3.46 -9.12 -11.79
N ARG A 222 4.29 -8.43 -12.57
CA ARG A 222 5.33 -7.52 -12.06
C ARG A 222 5.09 -6.05 -12.31
N GLU A 223 4.36 -5.69 -13.35
CA GLU A 223 4.04 -4.30 -13.65
C GLU A 223 2.85 -3.86 -12.82
N VAL A 224 3.09 -2.96 -11.87
CA VAL A 224 2.09 -2.45 -10.91
C VAL A 224 1.94 -0.94 -11.02
N PRO A 225 0.76 -0.37 -10.72
CA PRO A 225 0.55 1.07 -10.77
C PRO A 225 1.18 1.76 -9.57
N LEU A 226 1.53 3.03 -9.74
CA LEU A 226 1.68 3.99 -8.65
C LEU A 226 0.97 5.28 -9.04
N PHE A 227 -0.17 5.56 -8.41
CA PHE A 227 -0.78 6.89 -8.44
C PHE A 227 -0.25 7.73 -7.29
N VAL A 228 0.05 8.99 -7.56
CA VAL A 228 0.40 9.98 -6.53
C VAL A 228 -0.53 11.18 -6.63
N LEU A 229 -1.04 11.62 -5.48
CA LEU A 229 -1.99 12.73 -5.36
C LEU A 229 -1.65 13.63 -4.17
N GLY A 230 -1.73 14.94 -4.37
CA GLY A 230 -1.45 15.95 -3.35
C GLY A 230 -0.34 16.91 -3.77
N ASP A 231 -0.22 18.01 -3.02
CA ASP A 231 0.62 19.15 -3.38
C ASP A 231 2.13 18.92 -3.23
N ALA A 232 2.57 17.82 -2.62
CA ALA A 232 4.00 17.50 -2.44
C ALA A 232 4.63 16.83 -3.67
N PHE A 233 3.84 16.32 -4.61
CA PHE A 233 4.33 15.58 -5.77
C PHE A 233 4.59 16.49 -6.98
N SER A 234 5.70 16.27 -7.68
CA SER A 234 6.07 17.04 -8.88
C SER A 234 5.12 16.78 -10.07
N LEU A 235 4.52 15.59 -10.09
CA LEU A 235 3.77 15.03 -11.23
C LEU A 235 4.61 14.95 -12.52
N ASP A 236 5.95 14.92 -12.40
CA ASP A 236 6.86 14.84 -13.54
C ASP A 236 6.65 13.52 -14.29
N PRO A 237 6.26 13.52 -15.58
CA PRO A 237 6.10 12.29 -16.36
C PRO A 237 7.43 11.56 -16.62
N ALA A 238 8.58 12.20 -16.41
CA ALA A 238 9.89 11.59 -16.53
C ALA A 238 10.37 10.90 -15.24
N ALA A 239 9.66 11.08 -14.12
CA ALA A 239 9.99 10.37 -12.88
C ALA A 239 9.86 8.85 -13.08
N ALA A 240 10.84 8.11 -12.55
CA ALA A 240 10.93 6.66 -12.70
C ALA A 240 11.07 5.97 -11.33
N PRO A 241 10.05 6.08 -10.45
CA PRO A 241 10.12 5.49 -9.13
C PRO A 241 10.24 3.96 -9.18
N LYS A 242 10.86 3.39 -8.16
CA LYS A 242 10.94 1.93 -7.96
C LYS A 242 10.15 1.51 -6.74
N GLN A 243 9.71 0.25 -6.69
CA GLN A 243 8.99 -0.29 -5.53
C GLN A 243 9.83 -0.21 -4.24
N THR A 244 11.14 -0.43 -4.34
CA THR A 244 12.10 -0.31 -3.22
C THR A 244 12.32 1.12 -2.74
N GLU A 245 11.90 2.13 -3.52
CA GLU A 245 12.02 3.55 -3.18
C GLU A 245 10.77 4.10 -2.48
N LEU A 246 9.68 3.33 -2.40
CA LEU A 246 8.42 3.78 -1.78
C LEU A 246 8.60 4.09 -0.28
N CYS A 247 9.30 3.24 0.46
CA CYS A 247 9.58 3.50 1.88
C CYS A 247 10.33 4.83 2.08
N GLY A 248 11.39 5.09 1.31
CA GLY A 248 12.14 6.34 1.42
C GLY A 248 11.32 7.55 0.97
N THR A 249 10.52 7.40 -0.09
CA THR A 249 9.63 8.47 -0.58
C THR A 249 8.61 8.87 0.50
N VAL A 250 7.99 7.89 1.17
CA VAL A 250 7.06 8.14 2.28
C VAL A 250 7.79 8.80 3.46
N CYS A 251 8.97 8.32 3.84
CA CYS A 251 9.75 8.96 4.92
C CYS A 251 10.16 10.41 4.57
N GLN A 252 10.50 10.68 3.32
CA GLN A 252 10.83 12.02 2.83
C GLN A 252 9.62 12.98 2.91
N LEU A 253 8.42 12.50 2.58
CA LEU A 253 7.17 13.25 2.73
C LEU A 253 6.84 13.54 4.20
N LEU A 254 7.01 12.55 5.07
CA LEU A 254 6.83 12.70 6.53
C LEU A 254 7.90 13.63 7.16
N GLY A 255 9.01 13.85 6.46
CA GLY A 255 10.21 14.51 6.99
C GLY A 255 10.82 13.75 8.17
N ALA A 256 10.71 12.42 8.14
CA ALA A 256 11.34 11.51 9.10
C ALA A 256 12.77 11.19 8.64
N PRO A 257 13.80 11.25 9.50
CA PRO A 257 15.14 10.81 9.12
C PRO A 257 15.17 9.34 8.72
N HIS A 258 15.76 9.02 7.56
CA HIS A 258 15.86 7.66 7.04
C HIS A 258 17.15 7.46 6.22
N ASP A 259 17.48 6.19 5.97
CA ASP A 259 18.61 5.72 5.15
C ASP A 259 18.16 5.05 3.85
N LYS A 260 16.85 5.06 3.56
CA LYS A 260 16.26 4.41 2.38
C LYS A 260 16.40 5.24 1.11
N PRO A 261 16.60 4.60 -0.07
CA PRO A 261 16.55 5.31 -1.34
C PRO A 261 15.14 5.83 -1.61
N PHE A 262 15.04 6.91 -2.39
CA PHE A 262 13.76 7.50 -2.78
C PHE A 262 13.89 8.15 -4.16
N CYS A 263 12.78 8.25 -4.90
CA CYS A 263 12.76 8.92 -6.19
C CYS A 263 12.61 10.43 -5.96
N ARG A 264 13.69 11.18 -6.27
CA ARG A 264 13.73 12.64 -6.05
C ARG A 264 12.79 13.37 -7.01
N GLU A 265 12.74 12.91 -8.24
CA GLU A 265 11.96 13.46 -9.33
C GLU A 265 10.47 13.38 -9.06
N LEU A 266 10.02 12.49 -8.16
CA LEU A 266 8.62 12.34 -7.77
C LEU A 266 8.13 13.47 -6.85
N LEU A 267 9.04 14.20 -6.19
CA LEU A 267 8.73 15.19 -5.15
C LEU A 267 9.10 16.61 -5.61
N LYS A 268 8.42 17.62 -5.06
CA LYS A 268 8.74 19.06 -5.27
C LYS A 268 9.90 19.56 -4.40
#